data_AF-A0A9X8VIG8-F1
#
_entry.id   AF-A0A9X8VIG8-F1
#
_cell.length_a   1.000
_cell.length_b   1.000
_cell.length_c   1.000
_cell.angle_alpha   90.00
_cell.angle_beta   90.00
_cell.angle_gamma   90.00
#
_symmetry.space_group_name_H-M   'P 1'
#
loop_
_entity.id
_entity.type
_entity.pdbx_description
1 polymer ?
#
loop_
_entity_poly.entity_id
_entity_poly.type
_entity_poly.pdbx_seq_one_letter_code
_entity_poly.pdbx_strand_id
1 'polypeptide(L)' 'TGRFERVNRRGERVWLEASYNPILDNEGQVVKVVKIAQDITRLMQQQQHEEEMVRNAHHLSLDTDRQAAQGAVIVQQ' A
#
# COMPACT_ATOMS: atom_id res chain seq x y z
N THR A 1 -16.96 -1.65 5.35
CA THR A 1 -15.57 -1.97 5.74
C THR A 1 -14.63 -1.09 4.96
N GLY A 2 -13.48 -0.70 5.52
CA GLY A 2 -12.50 0.14 4.84
C GLY A 2 -11.11 0.00 5.43
N ARG A 3 -10.11 0.51 4.71
CA ARG A 3 -8.71 0.55 5.16
C ARG A 3 -8.37 1.97 5.61
N PHE A 4 -7.80 2.08 6.79
CA PHE A 4 -7.51 3.35 7.43
C PHE A 4 -6.09 3.36 7.98
N GLU A 5 -5.31 4.34 7.56
CA GLU A 5 -4.02 4.62 8.19
C GLU A 5 -4.24 5.30 9.54
N ARG A 6 -3.51 4.85 10.58
CA ARG A 6 -3.52 5.44 11.92
C ARG A 6 -2.12 5.49 12.48
N VAL A 7 -1.93 6.36 13.47
CA VAL A 7 -0.73 6.40 14.30
C VAL A 7 -1.03 5.72 15.63
N ASN A 8 -0.23 4.71 15.99
CA ASN A 8 -0.38 4.02 17.27
C ASN A 8 0.25 4.83 18.42
N ARG A 9 0.11 4.35 19.66
CA ARG A 9 0.68 5.03 20.85
C ARG A 9 2.20 5.20 20.80
N ARG A 10 2.92 4.38 20.02
CA ARG A 10 4.37 4.45 19.82
C ARG A 10 4.78 5.44 18.72
N GLY A 11 3.81 6.07 18.04
CA GLY A 11 4.09 6.97 16.91
C GLY A 11 4.25 6.25 15.57
N GLU A 12 4.03 4.93 15.51
CA GLU A 12 4.19 4.15 14.30
C GLU A 12 2.93 4.24 13.44
N ARG A 13 3.13 4.36 12.12
CA ARG A 13 2.05 4.25 11.14
C ARG A 13 1.61 2.79 11.01
N VAL A 14 0.32 2.55 11.20
CA VAL A 14 -0.32 1.25 11.02
C VAL A 14 -1.50 1.37 10.08
N TRP A 15 -1.72 0.32 9.29
CA TRP A 15 -2.88 0.20 8.43
C TRP A 15 -3.87 -0.77 9.06
N LEU A 16 -5.09 -0.29 9.28
CA LEU A 16 -6.18 -1.10 9.82
C LEU A 16 -7.26 -1.29 8.76
N GLU A 17 -7.55 -2.54 8.42
CA GLU A 17 -8.81 -2.86 7.77
C GLU A 17 -9.88 -3.03 8.84
N ALA A 18 -10.94 -2.24 8.78
CA ALA A 18 -11.94 -2.19 9.84
C ALA A 18 -13.37 -2.02 9.33
N SER A 19 -14.30 -2.54 10.13
CA SER A 19 -15.74 -2.27 10.03
C SER A 19 -16.25 -1.67 11.34
N TYR A 20 -17.17 -0.73 11.23
CA TYR A 20 -17.87 -0.11 12.34
C TYR A 20 -19.33 -0.53 12.24
N ASN A 21 -19.79 -1.27 13.24
CA ASN A 21 -21.11 -1.89 13.22
C ASN A 21 -21.93 -1.33 14.39
N PRO A 22 -23.06 -0.65 14.12
CA PRO A 22 -23.91 -0.14 15.18
C PRO A 22 -24.60 -1.30 15.90
N ILE A 23 -24.73 -1.17 17.22
CA ILE A 23 -25.63 -1.98 18.03
C ILE A 23 -26.87 -1.14 18.31
N LEU A 24 -28.03 -1.68 17.95
CA LEU A 24 -29.32 -1.03 18.10
C LEU A 24 -30.03 -1.55 19.37
N ASP A 25 -30.83 -0.70 20.00
CA ASP A 25 -31.82 -1.14 20.99
C ASP A 25 -33.12 -1.63 20.34
N ASN A 26 -34.13 -1.94 21.16
CA ASN A 26 -35.42 -2.44 20.70
C ASN A 26 -36.23 -1.39 19.92
N GLU A 27 -35.87 -0.11 20.02
CA GLU A 27 -36.49 1.00 19.30
C GLU A 27 -35.74 1.32 17.99
N GLY A 28 -34.68 0.57 17.70
CA GLY A 28 -33.82 0.77 16.52
C GLY A 28 -32.82 1.92 16.69
N GLN A 29 -32.66 2.48 17.89
CA GLN A 29 -31.72 3.56 18.14
C GLN A 29 -30.31 3.00 18.38
N VAL A 30 -29.30 3.67 17.84
CA VAL A 30 -27.89 3.25 18.02
C VAL A 30 -27.46 3.54 19.45
N VAL A 31 -27.22 2.48 20.22
CA VAL A 31 -26.74 2.59 21.61
C VAL A 31 -25.23 2.42 21.73
N LYS A 32 -24.59 1.71 20.79
CA LYS A 32 -23.14 1.47 20.76
C LYS A 32 -22.64 1.30 19.33
N VAL A 33 -21.33 1.43 19.14
CA VAL A 33 -20.65 1.06 17.88
C VAL A 33 -19.51 0.11 18.21
N VAL A 34 -19.49 -1.06 17.57
CA VAL A 34 -18.39 -2.02 17.69
C VAL A 34 -17.48 -1.86 16.48
N LYS A 35 -16.19 -1.68 16.75
CA LYS A 35 -15.14 -1.70 15.73
C LYS A 35 -14.49 -3.08 15.71
N ILE A 36 -14.54 -3.75 14.56
CA ILE A 36 -13.72 -4.92 14.28
C ILE A 36 -12.60 -4.47 13.36
N ALA A 37 -11.35 -4.76 13.71
CA ALA A 37 -10.20 -4.30 12.94
C ALA A 37 -9.10 -5.36 12.89
N GLN A 38 -8.45 -5.47 11.73
CA GLN A 38 -7.25 -6.26 11.51
C GLN A 38 -6.09 -5.33 11.15
N ASP A 39 -4.93 -5.58 11.73
CA ASP A 39 -3.69 -4.93 11.31
C ASP A 39 -3.20 -5.55 10.00
N ILE A 40 -3.16 -4.73 8.95
CA ILE A 40 -2.73 -5.10 7.60
C ILE A 40 -1.45 -4.36 7.19
N THR A 41 -0.71 -3.79 8.15
CA THR A 41 0.49 -3.00 7.89
C THR A 41 1.53 -3.76 7.09
N ARG A 42 1.79 -5.03 7.46
CA ARG A 42 2.72 -5.90 6.72
C ARG A 42 2.29 -6.13 5.27
N LEU A 43 1.00 -6.36 5.05
CA LEU A 43 0.46 -6.59 3.72
C LEU A 43 0.62 -5.35 2.84
N MET A 44 0.34 -4.16 3.38
CA MET A 44 0.51 -2.90 2.65
C MET A 44 1.97 -2.64 2.32
N GLN A 45 2.89 -2.88 3.27
CA GLN A 45 4.33 -2.73 3.05
C GLN A 45 4.85 -3.70 1.98
N GLN A 46 4.41 -4.96 2.01
CA GLN A 46 4.77 -5.94 1.00
C GLN A 46 4.28 -5.52 -0.37
N GLN A 47 3.02 -5.10 -0.50
CA GLN A 47 2.46 -4.65 -1.77
C GLN A 47 3.21 -3.43 -2.31
N GLN A 48 3.53 -2.45 -1.46
CA GLN A 48 4.31 -1.28 -1.86
C GLN A 48 5.71 -1.67 -2.37
N HIS A 49 6.38 -2.59 -1.67
CA HIS A 49 7.70 -3.07 -2.07
C HIS A 49 7.65 -3.81 -3.42
N GLU A 50 6.65 -4.67 -3.62
CA GLU A 50 6.45 -5.37 -4.90
C GLU A 50 6.19 -4.37 -6.04
N GLU A 51 5.32 -3.38 -5.84
CA GLU A 51 5.05 -2.34 -6.83
C GLU A 51 6.27 -1.47 -7.15
N GLU A 52 7.13 -1.22 -6.17
CA GLU A 52 8.38 -0.49 -6.35
C GLU A 52 9.39 -1.31 -7.17
N MET A 53 9.54 -2.60 -6.86
CA MET A 53 10.43 -3.50 -7.60
C MET A 53 10.04 -3.62 -9.08
N VAL A 54 8.74 -3.76 -9.36
CA VAL A 54 8.24 -3.81 -10.75
C VAL A 54 8.52 -2.49 -11.48
N ARG A 55 8.29 -1.35 -10.82
CA ARG A 55 8.60 -0.03 -11.40
C ARG A 55 10.08 0.14 -11.70
N ASN A 56 10.94 -0.23 -10.77
CA ASN A 56 12.39 -0.11 -10.93
C ASN A 56 12.92 -1.00 -12.05
N ALA A 57 12.45 -2.25 -12.13
CA ALA A 57 12.82 -3.16 -13.21
C ALA A 57 12.41 -2.60 -14.59
N HIS A 58 11.19 -2.07 -14.71
CA HIS A 58 10.72 -1.46 -15.95
C HIS A 58 11.59 -0.27 -16.37
N HIS A 59 11.93 0.62 -15.43
CA HIS A 59 12.78 1.78 -15.72
C HIS A 59 14.18 1.35 -16.15
N LEU A 60 14.78 0.38 -15.45
CA LEU A 60 16.11 -0.14 -15.77
C LEU A 60 16.19 -0.75 -17.17
N SER A 61 15.16 -1.49 -17.61
CA SER A 61 15.12 -2.05 -18.97
C SER A 61 15.14 -0.95 -20.03
N LEU A 62 14.30 0.09 -19.88
CA LEU A 62 14.25 1.20 -20.83
C LEU A 62 15.58 1.97 -20.90
N ASP A 63 16.22 2.20 -19.75
CA ASP A 63 17.51 2.87 -19.68
C ASP A 63 18.62 2.03 -20.31
N THR A 64 18.62 0.72 -20.05
CA THR A 64 19.61 -0.21 -20.62
C THR A 64 19.49 -0.27 -22.15
N ASP A 65 18.27 -0.37 -22.69
CA ASP A 65 18.05 -0.37 -24.15
C ASP A 65 18.58 0.92 -24.79
N ARG A 66 18.32 2.06 -24.15
CA ARG A 66 18.76 3.37 -24.62
C ARG A 66 20.29 3.51 -24.57
N GLN A 67 20.90 3.06 -23.48
CA GLN A 67 22.36 3.07 -23.30
C GLN A 67 23.06 2.12 -24.29
N ALA A 68 22.51 0.93 -24.53
CA ALA A 68 23.04 0.00 -25.52
C ALA A 68 22.96 0.60 -26.94
N ALA A 69 21.84 1.23 -27.29
CA ALA A 69 21.68 1.90 -28.58
C ALA A 69 22.69 3.06 -28.75
N GLN A 70 22.92 3.86 -27.71
CA GLN A 70 23.91 4.94 -27.74
C GLN A 70 25.35 4.41 -27.83
N GLY A 71 25.68 3.35 -27.09
CA GLY A 71 27.00 2.72 -27.14
C GLY A 71 27.32 2.11 -28.50
N ALA A 72 26.33 1.49 -29.16
CA ALA A 72 26.48 0.94 -30.51
C ALA A 72 26.84 2.03 -31.55
N VAL A 73 26.32 3.24 -31.39
CA VAL A 73 26.62 4.38 -32.27
C VAL A 73 28.05 4.88 -32.08
N ILE A 74 28.58 4.86 -30.85
CA ILE A 74 29.93 5.36 -30.55
C ILE A 74 31.03 4.38 -31.02
N VAL A 75 30.76 3.07 -31.02
CA VAL A 75 31.73 2.03 -31.44
C VAL A 75 31.92 1.97 -32.96
N GLN A 76 31.02 2.56 -33.76
CA GLN A 76 31.10 2.58 -35.23
C GLN A 76 31.84 3.80 -35.82
N GLN A 77 32.54 4.59 -35.00
CA GLN A 77 33.25 5.80 -35.42
C GLN A 77 34.76 5.66 -35.32
#